data_AF-A0A7S3D9M2-F1
#
_entry.id   AF-A0A7S3D9M2-F1
#
_cell.length_a   1.000
_cell.length_b   1.000
_cell.length_c   1.000
_cell.angle_alpha   90.00
_cell.angle_beta   90.00
_cell.angle_gamma   90.00
#
_symmetry.space_group_name_H-M   'P 1'
#
loop_
_entity.id
_entity.type
_entity.pdbx_description
1 polymer ?
#
loop_
_entity_poly.entity_id
_entity_poly.type
_entity_poly.pdbx_seq_one_letter_code
_entity_poly.pdbx_strand_id
1 'polypeptide(L)'
;MRVAICSTLLVLCLAFASVHSKEQPRRGLRDEEVDKLPDRSDPVVKRRLQCNACQVSCSELFDSLSSLKKRRGGKPKTYELIDAMESTCSSITNYGLQLRRGVPTEIFSKNVTISRATGGYITRYLMLECGEIIEENEDVVVAEVMKKSFSERSLMSAVCIRERKECKVVGPESGQDDRLPKDFSKRD
;
A
#
# COMPACT_ATOMS: atom_id res chain seq x y z
N MET A 1 34.82 -2.69 -60.35
CA MET A 1 33.83 -1.63 -60.61
C MET A 1 32.75 -1.77 -59.54
N ARG A 2 32.72 -0.88 -58.52
CA ARG A 2 31.71 0.20 -58.32
C ARG A 2 30.27 -0.34 -58.48
N VAL A 3 29.39 -0.33 -57.48
CA VAL A 3 28.61 0.79 -56.89
C VAL A 3 27.84 0.19 -55.68
N ALA A 4 27.97 0.57 -54.40
CA ALA A 4 27.59 1.78 -53.66
C ALA A 4 26.07 2.07 -53.55
N ILE A 5 25.59 2.22 -52.30
CA ILE A 5 24.42 3.03 -51.86
C ILE A 5 23.04 2.32 -51.88
N CYS A 6 22.43 2.13 -50.70
CA CYS A 6 21.22 2.88 -50.32
C CYS A 6 20.88 2.73 -48.83
N SER A 7 21.54 3.56 -48.01
CA SER A 7 21.03 3.98 -46.72
C SER A 7 19.94 5.03 -46.93
N THR A 8 18.68 4.67 -46.68
CA THR A 8 17.58 5.61 -46.35
C THR A 8 16.57 4.84 -45.51
N LEU A 9 16.54 5.09 -44.19
CA LEU A 9 15.56 5.98 -43.56
C LEU A 9 14.12 5.50 -43.73
N LEU A 10 13.63 4.72 -42.75
CA LEU A 10 12.27 4.90 -42.27
C LEU A 10 12.26 4.81 -40.76
N VAL A 11 12.51 5.97 -40.17
CA VAL A 11 12.24 6.34 -38.78
C VAL A 11 10.76 6.04 -38.53
N LEU A 12 10.47 4.87 -37.94
CA LEU A 12 9.15 4.57 -37.44
C LEU A 12 8.94 5.42 -36.20
N CYS A 13 8.12 6.46 -36.34
CA CYS A 13 7.68 7.36 -35.29
C CYS A 13 7.17 6.57 -34.08
N LEU A 14 8.03 6.40 -33.08
CA LEU A 14 7.63 6.13 -31.70
C LEU A 14 6.97 7.40 -31.17
N ALA A 15 5.71 7.60 -31.53
CA ALA A 15 4.81 8.49 -30.82
C ALA A 15 4.52 7.85 -29.46
N PHE A 16 5.50 7.91 -28.55
CA PHE A 16 5.21 7.84 -27.13
C PHE A 16 4.34 9.04 -26.82
N ALA A 17 3.03 8.83 -26.76
CA ALA A 17 2.13 9.73 -26.07
C ALA A 17 2.69 9.86 -24.64
N SER A 18 3.39 10.95 -24.39
CA SER A 18 3.78 11.36 -23.05
C SER A 18 2.48 11.61 -22.29
N VAL A 19 1.97 10.58 -21.62
CA VAL A 19 1.00 10.72 -20.55
C VAL A 19 1.65 11.64 -19.52
N HIS A 20 1.34 12.93 -19.62
CA HIS A 20 1.58 13.90 -18.57
C HIS A 20 0.70 13.49 -17.40
N SER A 21 1.21 12.57 -16.58
CA SER A 21 0.67 12.32 -15.26
C SER A 21 0.87 13.62 -14.49
N LYS A 22 -0.19 14.42 -14.35
CA LYS A 22 -0.20 15.58 -13.45
C LYS A 22 0.06 15.02 -12.06
N GLU A 23 1.31 15.08 -11.60
CA GLU A 23 1.64 14.80 -10.21
C GLU A 23 0.78 15.73 -9.35
N GLN A 24 -0.18 15.14 -8.62
CA GLN A 24 -0.95 15.91 -7.65
C GLN A 24 0.01 16.40 -6.55
N PRO A 25 -0.11 17.67 -6.13
CA PRO A 25 0.82 18.26 -5.18
C PRO A 25 0.81 17.48 -3.85
N ARG A 26 1.97 16.97 -3.45
CA ARG A 26 2.20 16.43 -2.11
C ARG A 26 2.07 17.58 -1.13
N ARG A 27 0.90 17.74 -0.51
CA ARG A 27 0.70 18.70 0.56
C ARG A 27 1.01 18.00 1.88
N GLY A 28 2.05 18.45 2.57
CA GLY A 28 2.26 18.08 3.97
C GLY A 28 1.07 18.60 4.79
N LEU A 29 0.60 17.82 5.75
CA LEU A 29 -0.40 18.25 6.72
C LEU A 29 0.08 19.53 7.43
N ARG A 30 -0.69 20.60 7.35
CA ARG A 30 -0.53 21.79 8.19
C ARG A 30 -1.08 21.50 9.60
N ASP A 31 -0.68 22.27 10.60
CA ASP A 31 -1.13 22.08 11.99
C ASP A 31 -2.67 22.10 12.11
N GLU A 32 -3.34 22.98 11.35
CA GLU A 32 -4.81 23.07 11.24
C GLU A 32 -5.49 21.84 10.61
N GLU A 33 -4.71 20.98 9.95
CA GLU A 33 -5.18 19.77 9.27
C GLU A 33 -4.95 18.52 10.14
N VAL A 34 -4.17 18.63 11.22
CA VAL A 34 -3.94 17.54 12.19
C VAL A 34 -5.25 17.15 12.89
N ASP A 35 -6.09 18.12 13.21
CA ASP A 35 -7.42 17.90 13.80
C ASP A 35 -8.39 17.17 12.85
N LYS A 36 -8.03 17.04 11.56
CA LYS A 36 -8.81 16.32 10.55
C LYS A 36 -8.32 14.88 10.34
N LEU A 37 -7.30 14.45 11.09
CA LEU A 37 -6.87 13.06 11.05
C LEU A 37 -7.97 12.15 11.64
N PRO A 38 -8.04 10.87 11.22
CA PRO A 38 -9.00 9.94 11.78
C PRO A 38 -8.84 9.83 13.30
N ASP A 39 -9.94 9.99 14.05
CA ASP A 39 -9.91 9.91 15.52
C ASP A 39 -9.62 8.48 15.98
N ARG A 40 -8.42 8.27 16.54
CA ARG A 40 -7.97 6.97 17.05
C ARG A 40 -8.63 6.58 18.38
N SER A 41 -9.36 7.49 19.00
CA SER A 41 -10.14 7.24 20.21
C SER A 41 -11.45 6.52 19.86
N ASP A 42 -11.98 6.75 18.66
CA ASP A 42 -13.11 5.99 18.14
C ASP A 42 -12.66 4.55 17.81
N PRO A 43 -13.24 3.53 18.46
CA PRO A 43 -12.83 2.14 18.28
C PRO A 43 -13.11 1.62 16.86
N VAL A 44 -14.09 2.15 16.13
CA VAL A 44 -14.38 1.77 14.75
C VAL A 44 -13.32 2.32 13.81
N VAL A 45 -12.98 3.61 13.96
CA VAL A 45 -11.94 4.27 13.15
C VAL A 45 -10.59 3.62 13.42
N LYS A 46 -10.23 3.43 14.69
CA LYS A 46 -8.99 2.74 15.09
C LYS A 46 -8.88 1.38 14.42
N ARG A 47 -9.92 0.54 14.48
CA ARG A 47 -9.91 -0.80 13.88
C ARG A 47 -9.76 -0.77 12.37
N ARG A 48 -10.42 0.16 11.68
CA ARG A 48 -10.28 0.33 10.22
C ARG A 48 -8.88 0.76 9.82
N LEU A 49 -8.32 1.73 10.53
CA LEU A 49 -6.97 2.25 10.30
C LEU A 49 -5.93 1.14 10.49
N GLN A 50 -6.05 0.42 11.61
CA GLN A 50 -5.24 -0.74 11.93
C GLN A 50 -5.35 -1.86 10.88
N CYS A 51 -6.56 -2.14 10.43
CA CYS A 51 -6.76 -3.16 9.40
C CYS A 51 -6.07 -2.76 8.10
N ASN A 52 -6.24 -1.52 7.64
CA ASN A 52 -5.63 -1.08 6.41
C ASN A 52 -4.10 -0.96 6.51
N ALA A 53 -3.58 -0.54 7.68
CA ALA A 53 -2.15 -0.60 7.99
C ALA A 53 -1.61 -2.03 7.84
N CYS A 54 -2.32 -3.02 8.39
CA CYS A 54 -1.92 -4.42 8.24
C CYS A 54 -1.89 -4.88 6.77
N GLN A 55 -2.92 -4.53 6.00
CA GLN A 55 -2.98 -4.87 4.58
C GLN A 55 -1.81 -4.27 3.80
N VAL A 56 -1.51 -3.00 4.05
CA VAL A 56 -0.38 -2.30 3.44
C VAL A 56 0.96 -2.90 3.85
N SER A 57 1.17 -3.18 5.14
CA SER A 57 2.38 -3.84 5.63
C SER A 57 2.57 -5.21 5.00
N CYS A 58 1.52 -6.04 4.93
CA CYS A 58 1.58 -7.34 4.27
C CYS A 58 1.90 -7.25 2.78
N SER A 59 1.40 -6.22 2.09
CA SER A 59 1.71 -5.98 0.67
C SER A 59 3.20 -5.67 0.47
N GLU A 60 3.77 -4.77 1.28
CA GLU A 60 5.19 -4.43 1.25
C GLU A 60 6.08 -5.63 1.63
N LEU A 61 5.69 -6.38 2.67
CA LEU A 61 6.37 -7.60 3.08
C LEU A 61 6.35 -8.65 1.97
N PHE A 62 5.20 -8.85 1.31
CA PHE A 62 5.09 -9.77 0.20
C PHE A 62 6.03 -9.40 -0.95
N ASP A 63 6.08 -8.13 -1.35
CA ASP A 63 6.96 -7.65 -2.42
C ASP A 63 8.44 -7.90 -2.06
N SER A 64 8.84 -7.54 -0.85
CA SER A 64 10.21 -7.69 -0.35
C SER A 64 10.64 -9.16 -0.25
N LEU A 65 9.82 -10.00 0.39
CA LEU A 65 10.11 -11.42 0.62
C LEU A 65 10.04 -12.22 -0.69
N SER A 66 9.12 -11.87 -1.59
CA SER A 66 9.05 -12.46 -2.93
C SER A 66 10.30 -12.12 -3.75
N SER A 67 10.78 -10.87 -3.67
CA SER A 67 12.02 -10.44 -4.31
C SER A 67 13.22 -11.19 -3.74
N LEU A 68 13.31 -11.35 -2.42
CA LEU A 68 14.36 -12.14 -1.76
C LEU A 68 14.35 -13.60 -2.23
N LYS A 69 13.19 -14.25 -2.25
CA LYS A 69 13.04 -15.65 -2.69
C LYS A 69 13.46 -15.83 -4.15
N LYS A 70 13.08 -14.90 -5.03
CA LYS A 70 13.52 -14.88 -6.44
C LYS A 70 15.04 -14.72 -6.56
N ARG A 71 15.64 -13.78 -5.83
CA ARG A 71 17.10 -13.53 -5.86
C ARG A 71 17.92 -14.71 -5.34
N ARG A 72 17.44 -15.44 -4.33
CA ARG A 72 18.16 -16.60 -3.78
C ARG A 72 18.10 -17.83 -4.68
N GLY A 73 17.11 -17.96 -5.56
CA GLY A 73 16.94 -19.17 -6.39
C GLY A 73 16.66 -20.44 -5.57
N GLY A 74 16.31 -20.29 -4.30
CA GLY A 74 16.14 -21.36 -3.31
C GLY A 74 15.38 -20.85 -2.10
N LYS A 75 15.32 -21.65 -1.02
CA LYS A 75 14.69 -21.21 0.23
C LYS A 75 15.63 -20.23 0.96
N PRO A 76 15.21 -18.98 1.23
CA PRO A 76 15.98 -18.07 2.07
C PRO A 76 16.20 -18.67 3.46
N LYS A 77 17.27 -18.28 4.14
CA LYS A 77 17.47 -18.65 5.55
C LYS A 77 16.58 -17.79 6.45
N THR A 78 16.25 -18.27 7.64
CA THR A 78 15.37 -17.54 8.57
C THR A 78 15.88 -16.15 8.90
N TYR A 79 17.17 -15.98 9.21
CA TYR A 79 17.72 -14.65 9.51
C TYR A 79 17.60 -13.67 8.32
N GLU A 80 17.67 -14.16 7.08
CA GLU A 80 17.50 -13.30 5.90
C GLU A 80 16.06 -12.84 5.74
N LEU A 81 15.11 -13.67 6.18
CA LEU A 81 13.70 -13.29 6.23
C LEU A 81 13.50 -12.22 7.30
N ILE A 82 14.04 -12.41 8.51
CA ILE A 82 13.95 -11.45 9.61
C ILE A 82 14.53 -10.09 9.19
N ASP A 83 15.76 -10.07 8.68
CA ASP A 83 16.42 -8.85 8.18
C ASP A 83 15.57 -8.15 7.11
N ALA A 84 14.98 -8.92 6.19
CA ALA A 84 14.11 -8.37 5.14
C ALA A 84 12.81 -7.80 5.70
N MET A 85 12.20 -8.43 6.71
CA MET A 85 10.98 -7.95 7.34
C MET A 85 11.24 -6.62 8.09
N GLU A 86 12.29 -6.54 8.91
CA GLU A 86 12.70 -5.32 9.61
C GLU A 86 13.05 -4.18 8.64
N SER A 87 13.81 -4.50 7.59
CA SER A 87 14.15 -3.54 6.54
C SER A 87 12.90 -3.02 5.80
N THR A 88 11.91 -3.87 5.60
CA THR A 88 10.65 -3.49 4.95
C THR A 88 9.88 -2.49 5.81
N CYS A 89 9.71 -2.75 7.11
CA CYS A 89 8.98 -1.85 7.99
C CYS A 89 9.70 -0.50 8.20
N SER A 90 11.04 -0.50 8.23
CA SER A 90 11.79 0.76 8.30
C SER A 90 11.69 1.61 7.02
N SER A 91 11.36 0.98 5.88
CA SER A 91 11.30 1.63 4.57
C SER A 91 9.90 2.12 4.14
N ILE A 92 8.86 1.92 4.97
CA ILE A 92 7.46 2.21 4.63
C ILE A 92 7.09 3.70 4.70
N THR A 93 7.76 4.52 3.90
CA THR A 93 7.75 5.98 4.03
C THR A 93 6.87 6.71 3.02
N ASN A 94 6.56 6.08 1.88
CA ASN A 94 5.89 6.73 0.74
C ASN A 94 4.35 6.75 0.84
N TYR A 95 3.79 6.34 1.97
CA TYR A 95 2.36 6.23 2.19
C TYR A 95 1.74 7.52 2.73
N GLY A 96 0.48 7.72 2.39
CA GLY A 96 -0.38 8.80 2.85
C GLY A 96 -1.80 8.30 3.03
N LEU A 97 -2.61 8.99 3.84
CA LEU A 97 -4.03 8.68 3.98
C LEU A 97 -4.79 9.26 2.80
N GLN A 98 -5.62 8.46 2.13
CA GLN A 98 -6.44 8.92 1.02
C GLN A 98 -7.39 10.02 1.49
N LEU A 99 -7.51 11.07 0.69
CA LEU A 99 -8.44 12.17 0.93
C LEU A 99 -9.76 11.88 0.20
N ARG A 100 -10.88 11.91 0.91
CA ARG A 100 -12.22 11.94 0.32
C ARG A 100 -12.88 13.27 0.65
N ARG A 101 -13.24 14.03 -0.39
CA ARG A 101 -13.79 15.40 -0.25
C ARG A 101 -12.91 16.30 0.64
N GLY A 102 -11.58 16.16 0.53
CA GLY A 102 -10.60 16.94 1.30
C GLY A 102 -10.37 16.47 2.74
N VAL A 103 -11.00 15.37 3.18
CA VAL A 103 -10.86 14.82 4.53
C VAL A 103 -10.05 13.51 4.49
N PRO A 104 -9.01 13.35 5.34
CA PRO A 104 -8.29 12.10 5.50
C PRO A 104 -9.22 10.94 5.89
N THR A 105 -9.07 9.82 5.19
CA THR A 105 -9.75 8.56 5.50
C THR A 105 -8.80 7.62 6.24
N GLU A 106 -9.28 6.43 6.60
CA GLU A 106 -8.48 5.36 7.22
C GLU A 106 -7.74 4.48 6.19
N ILE A 107 -7.76 4.86 4.91
CA ILE A 107 -7.15 4.10 3.82
C ILE A 107 -5.79 4.69 3.48
N PHE A 108 -4.73 3.92 3.67
CA PHE A 108 -3.38 4.24 3.24
C PHE A 108 -3.21 3.95 1.74
N SER A 109 -2.41 4.78 1.09
CA SER A 109 -2.02 4.55 -0.30
C SER A 109 -0.63 5.12 -0.56
N LYS A 110 0.16 4.42 -1.38
CA LYS A 110 1.41 4.92 -1.97
C LYS A 110 1.22 5.47 -3.39
N ASN A 111 0.00 5.39 -3.93
CA ASN A 111 -0.30 5.85 -5.29
C ASN A 111 -0.29 7.38 -5.35
N VAL A 112 0.59 7.94 -6.17
CA VAL A 112 0.75 9.39 -6.36
C VAL A 112 -0.37 10.03 -7.16
N THR A 113 -1.20 9.24 -7.86
CA THR A 113 -2.36 9.75 -8.61
C THR A 113 -3.59 9.98 -7.73
N ILE A 114 -3.57 9.49 -6.49
CA ILE A 114 -4.64 9.67 -5.51
C ILE A 114 -4.25 10.81 -4.56
N SER A 115 -5.20 11.69 -4.30
CA SER A 115 -5.04 12.78 -3.34
C SER A 115 -4.86 12.20 -1.94
N ARG A 116 -3.77 12.57 -1.26
CA ARG A 116 -3.40 12.01 0.05
C ARG A 116 -2.93 13.07 1.01
N ALA A 117 -3.28 12.89 2.28
CA ALA A 117 -2.63 13.57 3.38
C ALA A 117 -1.30 12.85 3.67
N THR A 118 -0.21 13.61 3.77
CA THR A 118 1.13 13.09 4.04
C THR A 118 1.75 13.81 5.24
N GLY A 119 2.64 13.15 5.97
CA GLY A 119 3.31 13.74 7.11
C GLY A 119 3.99 12.70 7.98
N GLY A 120 4.95 13.15 8.82
CA GLY A 120 5.75 12.26 9.65
C GLY A 120 4.94 11.39 10.60
N TYR A 121 3.76 11.86 11.05
CA TYR A 121 2.84 11.07 11.85
C TYR A 121 2.36 9.79 11.14
N ILE A 122 1.96 9.90 9.87
CA ILE A 122 1.42 8.79 9.07
C ILE A 122 2.52 7.75 8.83
N THR A 123 3.71 8.22 8.47
CA THR A 123 4.89 7.35 8.28
C THR A 123 5.24 6.62 9.57
N ARG A 124 5.35 7.34 10.70
CA ARG A 124 5.66 6.74 12.00
C ARG A 124 4.59 5.73 12.43
N TYR A 125 3.32 6.04 12.20
CA TYR A 125 2.22 5.12 12.50
C TYR A 125 2.35 3.80 11.74
N LEU A 126 2.61 3.85 10.43
CA LEU A 126 2.79 2.63 9.62
C LEU A 126 4.04 1.85 10.02
N MET A 127 5.17 2.53 10.29
CA MET A 127 6.38 1.87 10.76
C MET A 127 6.16 1.10 12.07
N LEU A 128 5.44 1.73 13.03
CA LEU A 128 5.12 1.11 14.31
C LEU A 128 4.18 -0.08 14.15
N GLU A 129 3.04 0.09 13.45
CA GLU A 129 2.10 -1.02 13.25
C GLU A 129 2.73 -2.16 12.43
N CYS A 130 3.60 -1.85 11.46
CA CYS A 130 4.36 -2.87 10.72
C CYS A 130 5.29 -3.67 11.64
N GLY A 131 6.02 -2.98 12.53
CA GLY A 131 6.88 -3.61 13.53
C GLY A 131 6.09 -4.50 14.49
N GLU A 132 4.99 -4.00 15.05
CA GLU A 132 4.09 -4.77 15.93
C GLU A 132 3.55 -6.02 15.21
N ILE A 133 3.15 -5.88 13.95
CA ILE A 133 2.67 -7.02 13.14
C ILE A 133 3.75 -8.09 12.99
N ILE A 134 5.00 -7.72 12.71
CA ILE A 134 6.09 -8.70 12.59
C ILE A 134 6.35 -9.34 13.96
N GLU A 135 6.49 -8.55 15.01
CA GLU A 135 6.80 -9.06 16.35
C GLU A 135 5.78 -10.12 16.81
N GLU A 136 4.50 -9.88 16.54
CA GLU A 136 3.43 -10.82 16.88
C GLU A 136 3.33 -12.03 15.93
N ASN A 137 3.83 -11.92 14.69
CA ASN A 137 3.56 -12.90 13.62
C ASN A 137 4.80 -13.46 12.93
N GLU A 138 6.01 -13.26 13.45
CA GLU A 138 7.27 -13.62 12.80
C GLU A 138 7.26 -15.07 12.29
N ASP A 139 6.95 -16.02 13.17
CA ASP A 139 6.88 -17.45 12.85
C ASP A 139 5.84 -17.76 11.76
N VAL A 140 4.71 -17.05 11.78
CA VAL A 140 3.63 -17.21 10.80
C VAL A 140 4.09 -16.72 9.44
N VAL A 141 4.74 -15.57 9.38
CA VAL A 141 5.28 -14.99 8.13
C VAL A 141 6.37 -15.90 7.56
N VAL A 142 7.31 -16.37 8.40
CA VAL A 142 8.36 -17.32 7.98
C VAL A 142 7.74 -18.59 7.42
N ALA A 143 6.75 -19.17 8.11
CA ALA A 143 6.06 -20.36 7.65
C ALA A 143 5.34 -20.14 6.30
N GLU A 144 4.66 -19.00 6.11
CA GLU A 144 4.01 -18.64 4.84
C GLU A 144 5.01 -18.53 3.68
N VAL A 145 6.14 -17.84 3.87
CA VAL A 145 7.15 -17.66 2.81
C VAL A 145 7.75 -19.00 2.36
N MET A 146 7.91 -19.94 3.28
CA MET A 146 8.44 -21.28 3.00
C MET A 146 7.49 -22.16 2.19
N LYS A 147 6.21 -21.79 2.08
CA LYS A 147 5.24 -22.51 1.24
C LYS A 147 5.60 -22.39 -0.24
N LYS A 148 5.27 -23.43 -1.01
CA LYS A 148 5.42 -23.41 -2.47
C LYS A 148 4.47 -22.38 -3.11
N SER A 149 3.26 -22.25 -2.57
CA SER A 149 2.21 -21.34 -3.04
C SER A 149 2.19 -20.00 -2.29
N PHE A 150 3.36 -19.47 -1.93
CA PHE A 150 3.45 -18.17 -1.26
C PHE A 150 2.81 -17.09 -2.15
N SER A 151 1.82 -16.39 -1.60
CA SER A 151 1.04 -15.36 -2.30
C SER A 151 0.68 -14.24 -1.34
N GLU A 152 0.48 -13.03 -1.85
CA GLU A 152 0.08 -11.88 -1.05
C GLU A 152 -1.21 -12.17 -0.27
N ARG A 153 -2.19 -12.81 -0.93
CA ARG A 153 -3.46 -13.19 -0.30
C ARG A 153 -3.28 -14.17 0.85
N SER A 154 -2.38 -15.17 0.72
CA SER A 154 -2.16 -16.13 1.81
C SER A 154 -1.49 -15.47 3.00
N LEU A 155 -0.52 -14.56 2.76
CA LEU A 155 0.13 -13.77 3.80
C LEU A 155 -0.87 -12.86 4.52
N MET A 156 -1.64 -12.07 3.78
CA MET A 156 -2.67 -11.19 4.36
C MET A 156 -3.73 -11.96 5.15
N SER A 157 -4.13 -13.15 4.68
CA SER A 157 -5.09 -13.98 5.41
C SER A 157 -4.50 -14.55 6.70
N ALA A 158 -3.23 -14.95 6.69
CA ALA A 158 -2.56 -15.53 7.84
C ALA A 158 -2.29 -14.48 8.93
N VAL A 159 -1.93 -13.26 8.53
CA VAL A 159 -1.51 -12.17 9.43
C VAL A 159 -2.68 -11.24 9.78
N CYS A 160 -3.35 -10.67 8.79
CA CYS A 160 -4.36 -9.64 9.05
C CYS A 160 -5.73 -10.21 9.43
N ILE A 161 -6.23 -11.22 8.72
CA ILE A 161 -7.60 -11.71 8.92
C ILE A 161 -7.71 -12.57 10.18
N ARG A 162 -6.72 -13.43 10.41
CA ARG A 162 -6.74 -14.38 11.53
C ARG A 162 -6.64 -13.65 12.88
N GLU A 163 -5.71 -12.70 12.99
CA GLU A 163 -5.47 -11.97 14.24
C GLU A 163 -6.42 -10.77 14.40
N ARG A 164 -6.75 -10.07 13.30
CA ARG A 164 -7.68 -8.93 13.31
C ARG A 164 -8.98 -9.31 12.60
N LYS A 165 -9.81 -10.13 13.25
CA LYS A 165 -11.09 -10.74 12.79
C LYS A 165 -12.08 -9.84 12.02
N GLU A 166 -11.85 -8.52 12.02
CA GLU A 166 -12.68 -7.51 11.36
C GLU A 166 -12.06 -7.01 10.04
N CYS A 167 -10.86 -7.47 9.68
CA CYS A 167 -10.28 -7.26 8.37
C CYS A 167 -11.00 -8.08 7.30
N LYS A 168 -12.06 -7.50 6.72
CA LYS A 168 -12.51 -7.95 5.41
C LYS A 168 -11.47 -7.49 4.39
N VAL A 169 -11.01 -8.41 3.52
CA VAL A 169 -10.14 -8.04 2.39
C VAL A 169 -10.93 -7.07 1.53
N VAL A 170 -10.61 -5.79 1.64
CA VAL A 170 -11.13 -4.78 0.74
C VAL A 170 -10.28 -4.93 -0.52
N GLY A 171 -10.86 -5.50 -1.58
CA GLY A 171 -10.18 -5.60 -2.87
C GLY A 171 -9.70 -4.20 -3.33
N PRO A 172 -8.72 -4.13 -4.25
CA PRO A 172 -8.05 -2.88 -4.62
C PRO A 172 -8.93 -1.78 -5.26
N GLU A 173 -10.26 -1.91 -5.31
CA GLU A 173 -11.16 -1.01 -6.04
C GLU A 173 -12.51 -0.70 -5.37
N SER A 174 -12.73 -0.86 -4.04
CA SER A 174 -13.99 -0.39 -3.44
C SER A 174 -13.97 1.12 -3.09
N GLY A 175 -13.50 1.91 -4.04
CA GLY A 175 -13.58 3.37 -4.08
C GLY A 175 -14.80 3.88 -4.85
N GLN A 176 -15.89 3.10 -4.92
CA GLN A 176 -17.12 3.49 -5.61
C GLN A 176 -18.35 2.97 -4.86
N ASP A 177 -18.81 3.75 -3.88
CA ASP A 177 -20.24 3.83 -3.58
C ASP A 177 -20.56 5.28 -3.18
N ASP A 178 -20.68 6.13 -4.20
CA ASP A 178 -21.39 7.41 -4.10
C ASP A 178 -22.91 7.17 -4.09
N ARG A 179 -23.41 6.29 -3.21
CA ARG A 179 -24.81 6.37 -2.79
C ARG A 179 -24.91 7.38 -1.67
N LEU A 180 -25.12 8.63 -2.08
CA LEU A 180 -25.86 9.58 -1.26
C LEU A 180 -27.09 8.88 -0.66
N PRO A 181 -27.38 9.05 0.65
CA PRO A 181 -28.72 8.77 1.14
C PRO A 181 -29.70 9.65 0.37
N LYS A 182 -30.56 9.02 -0.43
CA LYS A 182 -31.72 9.68 -1.02
C LYS A 182 -32.69 10.03 0.11
N ASP A 183 -33.05 11.30 0.14
CA ASP A 183 -34.25 11.88 0.74
C ASP A 183 -34.52 11.64 2.23
N PHE A 184 -34.06 12.61 3.03
CA PHE A 184 -34.92 13.20 4.05
C PHE A 184 -35.82 14.24 3.37
N SER A 185 -36.94 13.78 2.82
CA SER A 185 -38.07 14.67 2.51
C SER A 185 -39.38 13.92 2.66
N LYS A 186 -39.97 14.04 3.84
CA LYS A 186 -41.41 14.23 4.06
C LYS A 186 -41.63 14.46 5.57
N ARG A 187 -41.63 15.75 5.94
CA ARG A 187 -42.62 16.25 6.88
C ARG A 187 -43.93 16.33 6.09
N ASP A 188 -44.96 15.68 6.59
CA ASP A 188 -46.26 16.27 6.94
C ASP A 188 -47.02 15.24 7.78
#